data_AF-A0A2R6ATU7-F1
#
_entry.id   AF-A0A2R6ATU7-F1
#
_cell.length_a   1.000
_cell.length_b   1.000
_cell.length_c   1.000
_cell.angle_alpha   90.00
_cell.angle_beta   90.00
_cell.angle_gamma   90.00
#
_symmetry.space_group_name_H-M   'P 1'
#
loop_
_entity.id
_entity.type
_entity.pdbx_description
1 polymer ?
#
loop_
_entity_poly.entity_id
_entity_poly.type
_entity_poly.pdbx_seq_one_letter_code
_entity_poly.pdbx_strand_id
1 'polypeptide(L)' 'MGSDRFDVVVVGAGPAGSAAALTMARQGVDVCVIE' A
#
# COMPACT_ATOMS: atom_id res chain seq x y z
N MET A 1 16.99 13.01 3.65
CA MET A 1 15.77 12.19 3.83
C MET A 1 15.19 12.00 2.45
N GLY A 2 15.14 10.76 1.95
CA GLY A 2 14.61 10.46 0.62
C GLY A 2 13.11 10.73 0.59
N SER A 3 12.64 11.39 -0.47
CA SER A 3 11.20 11.59 -0.69
C SER A 3 10.63 10.36 -1.40
N ASP A 4 10.34 9.32 -0.63
CA ASP A 4 9.58 8.19 -1.16
C ASP A 4 8.15 8.67 -1.45
N ARG A 5 7.71 8.50 -2.69
CA ARG A 5 6.35 8.87 -3.14
C ARG A 5 5.65 7.60 -3.54
N PHE A 6 4.44 7.43 -3.02
CA PHE A 6 3.54 6.33 -3.34
C PHE A 6 2.24 6.93 -3.87
N ASP A 7 1.55 6.20 -4.72
CA ASP A 7 0.21 6.60 -5.19
C ASP A 7 -0.82 6.44 -4.07
N VAL A 8 -0.65 5.42 -3.22
CA VAL A 8 -1.55 5.09 -2.11
C VAL A 8 -0.78 4.67 -0.87
N VAL A 9 -1.28 5.04 0.31
CA VAL A 9 -0.83 4.50 1.60
C VAL A 9 -1.99 3.80 2.29
N VAL A 10 -1.80 2.53 2.67
CA VAL A 10 -2.73 1.74 3.49
C VAL A 10 -2.23 1.75 4.93
N VAL A 11 -3.11 2.10 5.87
CA VAL A 11 -2.82 2.10 7.31
C VAL A 11 -3.52 0.91 7.98
N GLY A 12 -2.73 0.02 8.56
CA GLY A 12 -3.10 -1.30 9.06
C GLY A 12 -2.92 -2.40 7.99
N ALA A 13 -2.03 -3.36 8.24
CA ALA A 13 -1.73 -4.53 7.40
C ALA A 13 -2.48 -5.80 7.85
N GLY A 14 -3.57 -5.66 8.61
CA GLY A 14 -4.53 -6.74 8.86
C GLY A 14 -5.19 -7.27 7.58
N PRO A 15 -6.10 -8.26 7.67
CA PRO A 15 -6.64 -8.96 6.50
C PRO A 15 -7.25 -8.03 5.43
N ALA A 16 -7.96 -6.98 5.86
CA ALA A 16 -8.54 -6.00 4.95
C ALA A 16 -7.47 -5.13 4.26
N GLY A 17 -6.51 -4.60 5.03
CA GLY A 17 -5.47 -3.72 4.48
C GLY A 17 -4.52 -4.46 3.54
N SER A 18 -4.10 -5.67 3.93
CA SER A 18 -3.29 -6.55 3.07
C SER A 18 -4.02 -6.93 1.79
N ALA A 19 -5.33 -7.24 1.85
CA ALA A 19 -6.12 -7.54 0.66
C ALA A 19 -6.28 -6.34 -0.28
N ALA A 20 -6.47 -5.13 0.28
CA ALA A 20 -6.53 -3.89 -0.48
C ALA A 20 -5.19 -3.59 -1.18
N ALA A 21 -4.08 -3.64 -0.43
CA ALA A 21 -2.74 -3.42 -0.95
C ALA A 21 -2.37 -4.44 -2.04
N LEU A 22 -2.66 -5.73 -1.83
CA LEU A 22 -2.42 -6.78 -2.83
C LEU A 22 -3.25 -6.55 -4.10
N THR A 23 -4.50 -6.13 -3.96
CA THR A 23 -5.37 -5.82 -5.10
C THR A 23 -4.81 -4.66 -5.92
N MET A 24 -4.40 -3.58 -5.25
CA MET A 24 -3.80 -2.39 -5.88
C MET A 24 -2.46 -2.71 -6.55
N ALA A 25 -1.57 -3.41 -5.85
CA ALA A 25 -0.26 -3.80 -6.38
C ALA A 25 -0.37 -4.69 -7.63
N ARG A 26 -1.37 -5.58 -7.69
CA ARG A 26 -1.67 -6.39 -8.89
C ARG A 26 -2.11 -5.56 -10.09
N GLN A 27 -2.62 -4.35 -9.87
CA GLN A 27 -2.94 -3.39 -10.92
C GLN A 27 -1.76 -2.45 -11.24
N GLY A 28 -0.59 -2.67 -10.62
CA GLY A 28 0.61 -1.85 -10.82
C GLY A 28 0.60 -0.51 -10.07
N VAL A 29 -0.28 -0.33 -9.08
CA VAL A 29 -0.30 0.86 -8.23
C VAL A 29 0.85 0.80 -7.23
N ASP A 30 1.59 1.90 -7.10
CA ASP A 30 2.64 2.00 -6.08
C ASP A 30 2.02 2.26 -4.71
N VAL A 31 2.02 1.23 -3.85
CA VAL A 31 1.33 1.23 -2.57
C VAL A 31 2.29 0.99 -1.42
N CYS A 32 2.23 1.87 -0.42
CA CYS A 32 2.90 1.68 0.86
C CYS A 32 1.91 1.16 1.90
N VAL A 33 2.35 0.21 2.72
CA VAL A 33 1.55 -0.28 3.87
C VAL A 33 2.30 0.03 5.15
N ILE A 34 1.60 0.59 6.12
CA ILE A 34 2.11 0.82 7.47
C ILE A 34 1.19 0.14 8.49
N GLU A 35 1.73 -0.29 9.63
CA GLU A 35 0.98 -0.91 10.75
C GLU A 35 0.72 0.10 11.87
#